data_AF-A0A8J4BAT7-F1
#
_entry.id   AF-A0A8J4BAT7-F1
#
_cell.length_a   1.000
_cell.length_b   1.000
_cell.length_c   1.000
_cell.angle_alpha   90.00
_cell.angle_beta   90.00
_cell.angle_gamma   90.00
#
_symmetry.space_group_name_H-M   'P 1'
#
loop_
_entity.id
_entity.type
_entity.pdbx_description
1 polymer ?
#
loop_
_entity_poly.entity_id
_entity_poly.type
_entity_poly.pdbx_seq_one_letter_code
_entity_poly.pdbx_strand_id
1 'polypeptide(L)'
;MSFITPAAVKAIALSVDVTRLTEEAAKALAPDVEYRLREIIQDALKFARHCKRTKLTTQDINNAMRLRNIEPLYGFLGNNDPAKFVRATGHPDVYFVRDAMVPLEQITYAPLPKAPNHTTVMPHWLFIDGVQPQTEENAAVERPPP
;
A
#
# COMPACT_ATOMS: atom_id res chain seq x y z
N MET A 1 1.21 13.51 -17.48
CA MET A 1 -0.18 13.91 -17.22
C MET A 1 -0.45 13.74 -15.73
N SER A 2 -1.03 14.76 -15.08
CA SER A 2 -1.42 14.70 -13.67
C SER A 2 -2.59 13.74 -13.50
N PHE A 3 -2.54 12.83 -12.52
CA PHE A 3 -3.65 11.93 -12.20
C PHE A 3 -4.57 12.50 -11.11
N ILE A 4 -4.10 13.49 -10.34
CA ILE A 4 -4.98 14.29 -9.48
C ILE A 4 -5.75 15.28 -10.36
N THR A 5 -7.08 15.20 -10.32
CA THR A 5 -7.97 16.08 -11.09
C THR A 5 -8.34 17.32 -10.28
N PRO A 6 -8.57 18.48 -10.93
CA PRO A 6 -9.07 19.68 -10.24
C PRO A 6 -10.42 19.44 -9.54
N ALA A 7 -11.25 18.54 -10.09
CA ALA A 7 -12.51 18.12 -9.49
C ALA A 7 -12.31 17.44 -8.12
N ALA A 8 -11.29 16.58 -7.98
CA ALA A 8 -10.97 15.95 -6.71
C ALA A 8 -10.54 16.97 -5.66
N VAL A 9 -9.72 17.96 -6.05
CA VAL A 9 -9.30 19.06 -5.17
C VAL A 9 -10.51 19.87 -4.69
N LYS A 10 -11.44 20.19 -5.58
CA LYS A 10 -12.68 20.90 -5.25
C LYS A 10 -13.59 20.08 -4.32
N ALA A 11 -13.69 18.76 -4.54
CA ALA A 11 -14.47 17.88 -3.66
C ALA A 11 -13.92 17.86 -2.23
N ILE A 12 -12.58 17.81 -2.07
CA ILE A 12 -11.93 17.89 -0.76
C ILE A 12 -12.14 19.28 -0.15
N ALA A 13 -12.02 20.36 -0.93
CA ALA A 13 -12.29 21.71 -0.45
C ALA A 13 -13.70 21.85 0.14
N LEU A 14 -14.71 21.28 -0.53
CA LEU A 14 -16.09 21.24 -0.03
C LEU A 14 -16.22 20.45 1.29
N SER A 15 -15.45 19.38 1.49
CA SER A 15 -15.48 18.61 2.75
C SER A 15 -14.85 19.35 3.95
N VAL A 16 -14.08 20.40 3.70
CA VAL A 16 -13.47 21.27 4.72
C VAL A 16 -14.17 22.64 4.76
N ASP A 17 -15.43 22.70 4.33
CA ASP A 17 -16.28 23.91 4.29
C ASP A 17 -15.74 25.06 3.43
N VAL A 18 -14.80 24.80 2.53
CA VAL A 18 -14.33 25.78 1.53
C VAL A 18 -15.23 25.71 0.30
N THR A 19 -16.32 26.49 0.34
CA THR A 19 -17.41 26.44 -0.66
C THR A 19 -17.08 27.08 -2.00
N ARG A 20 -16.12 28.03 -2.06
CA ARG A 20 -15.80 28.81 -3.26
C ARG A 20 -14.31 28.74 -3.62
N LEU A 21 -13.85 27.58 -4.06
CA LEU A 21 -12.52 27.44 -4.66
C LEU A 21 -12.57 27.75 -6.17
N THR A 22 -11.74 28.68 -6.63
CA THR A 22 -11.66 29.03 -8.06
C THR A 22 -11.10 27.87 -8.87
N GLU A 23 -11.52 27.77 -10.14
CA GLU A 23 -11.02 26.71 -11.05
C GLU A 23 -9.50 26.83 -11.28
N GLU A 24 -8.98 28.05 -11.35
CA GLU A 24 -7.55 28.31 -11.51
C GLU A 24 -6.74 27.82 -10.31
N ALA A 25 -7.22 28.08 -9.08
CA ALA A 25 -6.56 27.60 -7.86
C ALA A 25 -6.55 26.06 -7.80
N ALA A 26 -7.67 25.42 -8.15
CA ALA A 26 -7.75 23.95 -8.20
C ALA A 26 -6.78 23.36 -9.24
N LYS A 27 -6.68 23.98 -10.42
CA LYS A 27 -5.74 23.58 -11.48
C LYS A 27 -4.27 23.77 -11.08
N ALA A 28 -3.96 24.82 -10.32
CA ALA A 28 -2.62 25.06 -9.82
C ALA A 28 -2.22 24.12 -8.67
N LEU A 29 -3.18 23.77 -7.80
CA LEU A 29 -2.91 22.92 -6.62
C LEU A 29 -2.79 21.43 -6.97
N ALA A 30 -3.55 20.94 -7.94
CA ALA A 30 -3.51 19.53 -8.35
C ALA A 30 -2.08 18.99 -8.63
N PRO A 31 -1.21 19.65 -9.43
CA PRO A 31 0.15 19.17 -9.67
C PRO A 31 1.06 19.25 -8.44
N ASP A 32 0.88 20.22 -7.54
CA ASP A 32 1.68 20.31 -6.29
C ASP A 32 1.35 19.15 -5.34
N VAL A 33 0.07 18.81 -5.20
CA VAL A 33 -0.37 17.65 -4.40
C VAL A 33 0.21 16.36 -4.97
N GLU A 34 0.17 16.20 -6.29
CA GLU A 34 0.77 15.04 -6.94
C GLU A 34 2.28 14.97 -6.73
N TYR A 35 2.97 16.10 -6.82
CA TYR A 35 4.41 16.18 -6.57
C TYR A 35 4.76 15.69 -5.16
N ARG A 36 4.07 16.22 -4.14
CA ARG A 36 4.25 15.80 -2.73
C ARG A 36 3.94 14.32 -2.52
N LEU A 37 2.90 13.80 -3.17
CA LEU A 37 2.57 12.37 -3.10
C LEU A 37 3.69 11.50 -3.71
N ARG A 38 4.22 11.89 -4.87
CA ARG A 38 5.33 11.19 -5.53
C ARG A 38 6.59 11.20 -4.68
N GLU A 39 6.89 12.32 -4.03
CA GLU A 39 8.01 12.43 -3.10
C GLU A 39 7.92 11.44 -1.94
N ILE A 40 6.76 11.35 -1.29
CA ILE A 40 6.52 10.39 -0.20
C ILE A 40 6.68 8.94 -0.70
N ILE A 41 6.13 8.63 -1.89
CA ILE A 41 6.23 7.29 -2.49
C ILE A 41 7.69 6.95 -2.80
N GLN A 42 8.48 7.89 -3.33
CA GLN A 42 9.90 7.67 -3.60
C GLN A 42 10.68 7.34 -2.34
N ASP A 43 10.43 8.05 -1.23
CA ASP A 43 11.07 7.76 0.04
C ASP A 43 10.62 6.40 0.61
N ALA A 44 9.32 6.09 0.50
CA ALA A 44 8.79 4.79 0.92
C ALA A 44 9.40 3.61 0.13
N LEU A 45 9.64 3.78 -1.18
CA LEU A 45 10.33 2.79 -2.01
C LEU A 45 11.79 2.55 -1.55
N LYS A 46 12.46 3.58 -1.03
CA LYS A 46 13.80 3.41 -0.44
C LYS A 46 13.72 2.53 0.80
N PHE A 47 12.76 2.76 1.70
CA PHE A 47 12.54 1.90 2.86
C PHE A 47 12.26 0.44 2.46
N ALA A 48 11.37 0.20 1.49
CA ALA A 48 11.08 -1.15 1.00
C ALA A 48 12.34 -1.86 0.46
N ARG A 49 13.13 -1.15 -0.36
CA ARG A 49 14.38 -1.66 -0.92
C ARG A 49 15.42 -1.96 0.17
N HIS A 50 15.59 -1.09 1.15
CA HIS A 50 16.51 -1.32 2.27
C HIS A 50 16.06 -2.48 3.18
N CYS A 51 14.77 -2.77 3.24
CA CYS A 51 14.24 -3.98 3.88
C CYS A 51 14.32 -5.24 3.00
N LYS A 52 14.97 -5.19 1.82
CA LYS A 52 15.06 -6.30 0.86
C LYS A 52 13.70 -6.82 0.39
N ARG A 53 12.69 -5.95 0.31
CA ARG A 53 11.34 -6.28 -0.17
C ARG A 53 11.06 -5.59 -1.51
N THR A 54 10.32 -6.27 -2.39
CA THR A 54 9.82 -5.71 -3.65
C THR A 54 8.41 -5.14 -3.54
N LYS A 55 7.65 -5.57 -2.52
CA LYS A 55 6.30 -5.09 -2.22
C LYS A 55 6.36 -3.94 -1.22
N LEU A 56 5.72 -2.83 -1.55
CA LEU A 56 5.56 -1.68 -0.67
C LEU A 56 4.50 -1.98 0.40
N THR A 57 4.78 -1.61 1.65
CA THR A 57 3.85 -1.78 2.78
C THR A 57 3.47 -0.43 3.41
N THR A 58 2.39 -0.41 4.18
CA THR A 58 1.93 0.79 4.90
C THR A 58 2.98 1.32 5.89
N GLN A 59 3.79 0.44 6.47
CA GLN A 59 4.91 0.82 7.33
C GLN A 59 5.98 1.64 6.58
N ASP A 60 6.25 1.31 5.32
CA ASP A 60 7.24 2.04 4.51
C ASP A 60 6.78 3.48 4.25
N ILE A 61 5.47 3.67 3.99
CA ILE A 61 4.83 4.98 3.84
C ILE A 61 4.90 5.76 5.15
N ASN A 62 4.55 5.13 6.28
CA ASN A 62 4.61 5.79 7.59
C ASN A 62 6.05 6.19 7.98
N ASN A 63 7.05 5.38 7.61
CA ASN A 63 8.46 5.75 7.80
C ASN A 63 8.88 6.92 6.91
N ALA A 64 8.40 6.99 5.67
CA ALA A 64 8.61 8.13 4.78
C ALA A 64 7.95 9.42 5.29
N MET A 65 6.75 9.33 5.86
CA MET A 65 6.09 10.48 6.50
C MET A 65 6.87 10.98 7.71
N ARG A 66 7.31 10.06 8.59
CA ARG A 66 8.16 10.41 9.74
C ARG A 66 9.47 11.08 9.33
N LEU A 67 10.12 10.59 8.26
CA LEU A 67 11.34 11.19 7.71
C LEU A 67 11.13 12.67 7.31
N ARG A 68 9.93 13.02 6.87
CA ARG A 68 9.54 14.39 6.48
C ARG A 68 8.90 15.19 7.62
N ASN A 69 8.94 14.69 8.86
CA ASN A 69 8.27 15.28 10.03
C ASN A 69 6.74 15.44 9.85
N ILE A 70 6.12 14.54 9.10
CA ILE A 70 4.67 14.45 8.92
C ILE A 70 4.14 13.37 9.86
N GLU A 71 2.97 13.61 10.45
CA GLU A 71 2.30 12.63 11.30
C GLU A 71 1.97 11.35 10.51
N PRO A 72 2.27 10.15 11.04
CA PRO A 72 1.97 8.91 10.35
C PRO A 72 0.45 8.65 10.29
N LEU A 73 0.01 7.90 9.29
CA LEU A 73 -1.38 7.49 9.17
C LEU A 73 -1.67 6.27 10.06
N TYR A 74 -2.61 6.42 10.98
CA TYR A 74 -3.10 5.36 11.86
C TYR A 74 -4.25 4.58 11.20
N GLY A 75 -4.53 3.37 11.73
CA GLY A 75 -5.62 2.52 11.21
C GLY A 75 -5.25 1.63 10.02
N PHE A 76 -4.04 1.79 9.46
CA PHE A 76 -3.54 0.99 8.32
C PHE A 76 -2.48 -0.04 8.72
N LEU A 77 -2.73 -0.76 9.81
CA LEU A 77 -1.90 -1.91 10.19
C LEU A 77 -2.15 -3.03 9.19
N GLY A 78 -1.11 -3.81 8.84
CA GLY A 78 -1.08 -4.82 7.77
C GLY A 78 -2.03 -6.01 7.96
N ASN A 79 -3.27 -5.73 8.29
CA ASN A 79 -4.36 -6.64 8.48
C ASN A 79 -4.75 -7.19 7.11
N ASN A 80 -5.06 -8.48 7.08
CA ASN A 80 -5.42 -9.19 5.85
C ASN A 80 -6.78 -8.80 5.26
N ASP A 81 -7.50 -7.82 5.84
CA ASP A 81 -8.73 -7.31 5.26
C ASP A 81 -8.49 -5.95 4.58
N PRO A 82 -8.34 -5.91 3.24
CA PRO A 82 -8.18 -4.66 2.52
C PRO A 82 -9.45 -3.81 2.63
N ALA A 83 -9.30 -2.49 2.69
CA ALA A 83 -10.43 -1.56 2.68
C ALA A 83 -11.32 -1.81 1.45
N LYS A 84 -12.61 -2.08 1.69
CA LYS A 84 -13.59 -2.36 0.64
C LYS A 84 -14.32 -1.07 0.28
N PHE A 85 -13.92 -0.47 -0.84
CA PHE A 85 -14.59 0.68 -1.41
C PHE A 85 -15.90 0.24 -2.09
N VAL A 86 -17.02 0.83 -1.65
CA VAL A 86 -18.36 0.58 -2.18
C VAL A 86 -18.87 1.86 -2.84
N ARG A 87 -19.49 1.71 -4.01
CA ARG A 87 -20.08 2.84 -4.74
C ARG A 87 -21.40 3.28 -4.10
N ALA A 88 -21.61 4.58 -3.95
CA ALA A 88 -22.84 5.13 -3.40
C ALA A 88 -24.02 4.91 -4.38
N THR A 89 -25.18 4.53 -3.85
CA THR A 89 -26.41 4.38 -4.65
C THR A 89 -26.86 5.74 -5.19
N GLY A 90 -27.08 5.85 -6.50
CA GLY A 90 -27.51 7.09 -7.15
C GLY A 90 -26.38 8.04 -7.56
N HIS A 91 -25.12 7.78 -7.16
CA HIS A 91 -23.96 8.61 -7.49
C HIS A 91 -22.82 7.76 -8.06
N PRO A 92 -22.62 7.72 -9.39
CA PRO A 92 -21.66 6.81 -10.03
C PRO A 92 -20.19 7.11 -9.69
N ASP A 93 -19.88 8.36 -9.35
CA ASP A 93 -18.51 8.83 -9.12
C ASP A 93 -18.13 8.90 -7.64
N VAL A 94 -19.02 8.48 -6.74
CA VAL A 94 -18.82 8.56 -5.29
C VAL A 94 -18.63 7.17 -4.70
N TYR A 95 -17.53 7.01 -3.97
CA TYR A 95 -17.17 5.78 -3.27
C TYR A 95 -16.98 6.08 -1.79
N PHE A 96 -17.34 5.11 -0.95
CA PHE A 96 -17.12 5.18 0.49
C PHE A 96 -16.50 3.86 0.98
N VAL A 97 -15.81 3.91 2.11
CA VAL A 97 -15.26 2.71 2.75
C VAL A 97 -16.37 2.07 3.57
N ARG A 98 -16.68 0.81 3.30
CA ARG A 98 -17.63 0.06 4.13
C ARG A 98 -16.96 -0.27 5.46
N ASP A 99 -17.43 0.36 6.53
CA ASP A 99 -17.02 0.09 7.89
C ASP A 99 -18.22 -0.48 8.67
N ALA A 100 -18.26 -1.81 8.80
CA ALA A 100 -19.35 -2.48 9.50
C ALA A 100 -19.04 -2.51 10.99
N MET A 101 -19.99 -2.03 11.81
CA MET A 101 -19.86 -2.11 13.26
C MET A 101 -19.83 -3.59 13.69
N VAL A 102 -18.77 -3.97 14.39
CA VAL A 102 -18.58 -5.31 14.94
C VAL A 102 -18.86 -5.26 16.45
N PRO A 103 -19.74 -6.11 16.99
CA PRO A 103 -19.96 -6.21 18.43
C PRO A 103 -18.67 -6.57 19.17
N LEU A 104 -18.45 -5.97 20.34
CA LEU A 104 -17.23 -6.16 21.12
C LEU A 104 -17.04 -7.64 21.50
N GLU A 105 -18.13 -8.36 21.75
CA GLU A 105 -18.15 -9.78 22.10
C GLU A 105 -17.49 -10.62 21.01
N GLN A 106 -17.71 -10.29 19.73
CA GLN A 106 -17.10 -11.02 18.62
C GLN A 106 -15.59 -10.89 18.62
N ILE A 107 -15.06 -9.76 19.07
CA ILE A 107 -13.62 -9.50 19.15
C ILE A 107 -13.03 -10.21 20.38
N THR A 108 -13.72 -10.14 21.53
CA THR A 108 -13.23 -10.75 22.77
C THR A 108 -13.25 -12.27 22.76
N TYR A 109 -14.23 -12.87 22.07
CA TYR A 109 -14.35 -14.32 21.94
C TYR A 109 -13.67 -14.88 20.67
N ALA A 110 -13.04 -14.02 19.85
CA ALA A 110 -12.32 -14.48 18.68
C ALA A 110 -11.13 -15.39 19.08
N PRO A 111 -10.96 -16.56 18.45
CA PRO A 111 -9.82 -17.42 18.72
C PRO A 111 -8.52 -16.74 18.27
N LEU A 112 -7.45 -16.95 19.04
CA LEU A 112 -6.13 -16.46 18.65
C LEU A 112 -5.67 -17.12 17.34
N PRO A 113 -5.05 -16.36 16.43
CA PRO A 113 -4.47 -16.93 15.22
C PRO A 113 -3.35 -17.89 15.60
N LYS A 114 -3.15 -18.93 14.77
CA LYS A 114 -2.02 -19.85 14.95
C LYS A 114 -0.72 -19.09 14.77
N ALA A 115 0.21 -19.28 15.70
CA ALA A 115 1.55 -18.73 15.57
C ALA A 115 2.27 -19.36 14.37
N PRO A 116 3.02 -18.57 13.58
CA PRO A 116 3.88 -19.12 12.53
C PRO A 116 5.01 -19.95 13.16
N ASN A 117 5.57 -20.86 12.38
CA ASN A 117 6.77 -21.60 12.79
C ASN A 117 7.95 -20.63 12.96
N HIS A 118 8.88 -21.00 13.85
CA HIS A 118 10.13 -20.26 14.01
C HIS A 118 10.96 -20.30 12.73
N THR A 119 11.68 -19.21 12.47
CA THR A 119 12.60 -19.11 11.33
C THR A 119 13.75 -20.10 11.47
N THR A 120 13.91 -20.98 10.48
CA THR A 120 15.03 -21.93 10.38
C THR A 120 15.69 -21.84 9.00
N VAL A 121 16.94 -22.29 8.89
CA VAL A 121 17.68 -22.35 7.62
C VAL A 121 17.78 -23.79 7.15
N MET A 122 17.47 -24.03 5.87
CA MET A 122 17.62 -25.34 5.21
C MET A 122 18.62 -25.21 4.05
N PRO A 123 19.89 -25.61 4.24
CA PRO A 123 20.90 -25.53 3.20
C PRO A 123 20.69 -26.62 2.14
N HIS A 124 20.93 -26.29 0.86
CA HIS A 124 20.99 -27.23 -0.25
C HIS A 124 22.03 -26.76 -1.28
N TRP A 125 22.44 -27.64 -2.20
CA TRP A 125 23.38 -27.29 -3.26
C TRP A 125 22.66 -26.67 -4.46
N LEU A 126 22.93 -25.40 -4.71
CA LEU A 126 22.44 -24.72 -5.91
C LEU A 126 23.29 -25.05 -7.15
N PHE A 127 24.62 -25.15 -7.00
CA PHE A 127 25.55 -25.53 -8.07
C PHE A 127 26.65 -26.43 -7.53
N ILE A 128 27.05 -27.41 -8.34
CA ILE A 128 28.24 -28.26 -8.14
C ILE A 128 29.01 -28.20 -9.47
N ASP A 129 30.26 -27.75 -9.44
CA ASP A 129 31.12 -27.61 -10.62
C ASP A 129 30.47 -26.82 -11.79
N GLY A 130 29.66 -25.81 -11.46
CA GLY A 130 28.94 -24.98 -12.45
C GLY A 130 27.68 -25.61 -13.02
N VAL A 131 27.30 -26.82 -12.61
CA VAL A 131 26.06 -27.51 -13.01
C VAL A 131 25.04 -27.44 -11.87
N GLN A 132 23.79 -27.07 -12.18
CA GLN A 132 22.70 -27.08 -11.20
C GLN A 132 22.21 -28.52 -10.98
N PRO A 133 22.30 -29.09 -9.76
CA PRO A 133 21.81 -30.43 -9.47
C PRO A 133 20.28 -30.49 -9.59
N GLN A 134 19.75 -31.62 -10.07
CA GLN A 134 18.31 -31.86 -10.12
C GLN A 134 17.80 -32.34 -8.75
N THR A 135 17.57 -31.40 -7.85
CA THR A 135 16.95 -31.60 -6.52
C THR A 135 15.54 -31.00 -6.50
N GLU A 136 14.72 -31.35 -5.51
CA GLU A 136 13.36 -30.80 -5.39
C GLU A 136 13.36 -29.29 -5.15
N GLU A 137 14.40 -28.77 -4.51
CA GLU A 137 14.57 -27.35 -4.19
C GLU A 137 15.01 -26.49 -5.40
N ASN A 138 15.63 -27.11 -6.41
CA ASN A 138 16.15 -26.42 -7.59
C ASN A 138 15.09 -26.38 -8.70
N ALA A 139 14.75 -25.18 -9.17
CA ALA A 139 13.87 -25.01 -10.33
C ALA A 139 14.50 -25.63 -11.59
N ALA A 140 13.66 -26.16 -12.49
CA ALA A 140 14.12 -26.64 -13.78
C ALA A 140 14.72 -25.49 -14.59
N VAL A 141 15.90 -25.70 -15.17
CA VAL A 141 16.52 -24.71 -16.07
C VAL A 141 15.64 -24.58 -17.31
N GLU A 142 14.94 -23.44 -17.45
CA GLU A 142 14.24 -23.09 -18.68
C GLU A 142 15.28 -22.94 -19.79
N ARG A 143 15.31 -23.89 -20.73
CA ARG A 143 16.05 -23.71 -21.97
C ARG A 143 15.23 -22.76 -22.85
N PRO A 144 15.81 -21.64 -23.34
CA PRO A 144 15.12 -20.83 -24.34
C PRO A 144 14.80 -21.72 -25.56
N PRO A 145 13.65 -21.49 -26.23
CA PRO A 145 13.31 -22.25 -27.42
C PRO A 145 14.40 -22.10 -28.50
N PRO A 146 14.59 -23.15 -29.33
CA PRO A 146 15.59 -23.13 -30.42
C PRO A 146 15.32 -22.05 -31.47
#